data_AF-A0A4R5AZ41-F1
#
_entry.id   AF-A0A4R5AZ41-F1
#
_cell.length_a   1.000
_cell.length_b   1.000
_cell.length_c   1.000
_cell.angle_alpha   90.00
_cell.angle_beta   90.00
_cell.angle_gamma   90.00
#
_symmetry.space_group_name_H-M   'P 1'
#
loop_
_entity.id
_entity.type
_entity.pdbx_description
1 polymer ?
#
loop_
_entity_poly.entity_id
_entity_poly.type
_entity_poly.pdbx_seq_one_letter_code
_entity_poly.pdbx_strand_id
1 'polypeptide(L)' 'MDHTKTVKEAIDIKHKSSNGSCGTLIPDLAISTGIPYEELYPVLRVLYDQKYFVMKQGINGKMIFKRK' A
#
# COMPACT_ATOMS: atom_id res chain seq x y z
N MET A 1 -12.66 11.13 5.95
CA MET A 1 -12.07 11.74 4.74
C MET A 1 -11.73 10.61 3.77
N ASP A 2 -11.81 10.82 2.45
CA ASP A 2 -11.44 9.77 1.49
C ASP A 2 -9.92 9.85 1.21
N HIS A 3 -9.17 8.87 1.71
CA HIS A 3 -7.72 8.80 1.53
C HIS A 3 -7.28 7.94 0.34
N THR A 4 -8.22 7.44 -0.46
CA THR A 4 -7.94 6.48 -1.54
C THR A 4 -6.89 6.99 -2.53
N LYS A 5 -6.97 8.27 -2.91
CA LYS A 5 -6.00 8.88 -3.84
C LYS A 5 -4.59 8.90 -3.25
N THR A 6 -4.44 9.37 -2.01
CA THR A 6 -3.14 9.47 -1.32
C THR A 6 -2.48 8.10 -1.16
N VAL A 7 -3.25 7.08 -0.77
CA VAL A 7 -2.73 5.72 -0.59
C VAL A 7 -2.30 5.10 -1.93
N LYS A 8 -3.08 5.33 -3.01
CA LYS A 8 -2.70 4.92 -4.36
C LYS A 8 -1.38 5.55 -4.79
N GLU A 9 -1.24 6.87 -4.62
CA GLU A 9 -0.03 7.60 -4.98
C GLU A 9 1.20 7.07 -4.21
N ALA A 10 1.07 6.80 -2.92
CA ALA A 10 2.17 6.23 -2.11
C ALA A 10 2.59 4.83 -2.60
N ILE A 11 1.63 3.96 -2.93
CA ILE A 11 1.90 2.63 -3.50
C ILE A 11 2.59 2.75 -4.86
N ASP A 12 2.11 3.65 -5.73
CA ASP A 12 2.68 3.87 -7.06
C ASP A 12 4.10 4.44 -7.00
N ILE A 13 4.37 5.38 -6.07
CA ILE A 13 5.71 5.91 -5.85
C ILE A 13 6.68 4.79 -5.45
N LYS A 14 6.30 3.90 -4.51
CA LYS A 14 7.15 2.77 -4.13
C LYS A 14 7.33 1.72 -5.22
N HIS A 15 6.29 1.47 -5.99
CA HIS A 15 6.40 0.60 -7.16
C HIS A 15 7.40 1.18 -8.17
N LYS A 16 7.26 2.46 -8.54
CA LYS A 16 8.15 3.13 -9.49
C LYS A 16 9.59 3.19 -8.98
N SER A 17 9.81 3.54 -7.71
CA SER A 17 11.16 3.66 -7.14
C SER A 17 11.93 2.34 -7.10
N SER A 18 11.22 1.21 -7.09
CA SER A 18 11.83 -0.13 -7.10
C SER A 18 11.73 -0.83 -8.46
N ASN A 19 11.25 -0.14 -9.50
CA ASN A 19 10.88 -0.74 -10.78
C ASN A 19 9.99 -2.00 -10.64
N GLY A 20 9.10 -1.97 -9.65
CA GLY A 20 8.20 -3.05 -9.29
C GLY A 20 8.82 -4.25 -8.56
N SER A 21 10.08 -4.15 -8.16
CA SER A 21 10.82 -5.23 -7.51
C SER A 21 10.51 -5.36 -6.02
N CYS A 22 10.17 -4.24 -5.36
CA CYS A 22 9.92 -4.21 -3.92
C CYS A 22 8.48 -3.81 -3.60
N GLY A 23 7.93 -4.48 -2.59
CA GLY A 23 6.68 -4.08 -1.95
C GLY A 23 6.93 -3.10 -0.81
N THR A 24 5.86 -2.59 -0.22
CA THR A 24 5.90 -1.72 0.97
C THR A 24 5.13 -2.37 2.11
N LEU A 25 5.60 -2.21 3.34
CA LEU A 25 4.87 -2.67 4.52
C LEU A 25 3.74 -1.69 4.85
N ILE A 26 2.66 -2.20 5.48
CA ILE A 26 1.54 -1.34 5.92
C ILE A 26 2.03 -0.25 6.89
N PRO A 27 2.93 -0.52 7.86
CA PRO A 27 3.55 0.53 8.67
C PRO A 27 4.28 1.61 7.88
N ASP A 28 5.04 1.25 6.83
CA ASP A 28 5.76 2.23 6.02
C ASP A 28 4.78 3.14 5.26
N LEU A 29 3.65 2.59 4.81
CA LEU A 29 2.57 3.36 4.20
C LEU A 29 1.94 4.33 5.20
N ALA A 30 1.66 3.89 6.43
CA ALA A 30 1.12 4.75 7.47
C ALA A 30 2.07 5.92 7.79
N ILE A 31 3.37 5.63 7.94
CA ILE A 31 4.41 6.66 8.20
C ILE A 31 4.53 7.64 7.03
N SER A 32 4.59 7.14 5.79
CA SER A 32 4.79 8.01 4.62
C SER A 32 3.57 8.86 4.26
N THR A 33 2.36 8.36 4.52
CA THR A 33 1.12 9.10 4.24
C THR A 33 0.64 9.96 5.41
N GLY A 34 1.13 9.69 6.63
CA GLY A 34 0.63 10.31 7.86
C GLY A 34 -0.77 9.84 8.25
N ILE A 35 -1.30 8.80 7.60
CA ILE A 35 -2.66 8.29 7.84
C ILE A 35 -2.61 7.24 8.95
N PRO A 36 -3.43 7.37 10.01
CA PRO A 36 -3.49 6.37 11.07
C PRO A 36 -4.04 5.04 10.55
N TYR A 37 -3.63 3.93 11.17
CA TYR A 37 -4.01 2.58 10.72
C TYR A 37 -5.52 2.38 10.59
N GLU A 38 -6.30 2.94 11.51
CA GLU A 38 -7.77 2.84 11.54
C GLU A 38 -8.41 3.39 10.26
N GLU A 39 -7.83 4.44 9.69
CA GLU A 39 -8.29 5.04 8.42
C GLU A 39 -7.64 4.39 7.19
N LEU A 40 -6.44 3.81 7.36
CA LEU A 40 -5.72 3.16 6.28
C LEU A 40 -6.32 1.79 5.91
N TYR A 41 -6.76 1.00 6.90
CA TYR A 41 -7.28 -0.35 6.67
C TYR A 41 -8.52 -0.41 5.75
N PRO A 42 -9.57 0.43 5.95
CA PRO A 42 -10.71 0.47 5.04
C PRO A 42 -10.29 0.77 3.60
N VAL A 43 -9.36 1.70 3.40
CA VAL A 43 -8.85 2.06 2.07
C VAL A 43 -8.08 0.91 1.45
N LEU A 44 -7.15 0.30 2.19
CA LEU A 44 -6.40 -0.86 1.72
C LEU A 44 -7.31 -2.03 1.35
N ARG A 45 -8.40 -2.26 2.09
CA ARG A 45 -9.39 -3.28 1.77
C ARG A 45 -10.05 -3.01 0.42
N VAL A 46 -10.55 -1.79 0.20
CA VAL A 46 -11.17 -1.39 -1.08
C VAL A 46 -10.18 -1.58 -2.24
N LEU A 47 -8.93 -1.15 -2.08
CA LEU A 47 -7.90 -1.29 -3.11
C LEU A 47 -7.51 -2.76 -3.38
N TYR A 48 -7.51 -3.59 -2.34
CA TYR A 48 -7.28 -5.03 -2.47
C TYR A 48 -8.42 -5.71 -3.24
N ASP A 49 -9.67 -5.38 -2.91
CA ASP A 49 -10.87 -5.91 -3.58
C ASP A 49 -10.91 -5.47 -5.06
N GLN A 50 -10.47 -4.25 -5.35
CA GLN A 50 -10.27 -3.73 -6.71
C GLN A 50 -9.06 -4.33 -7.44
N LYS A 51 -8.33 -5.25 -6.81
CA LYS A 51 -7.13 -5.90 -7.37
C LYS A 51 -6.02 -4.90 -7.75
N TYR A 52 -6.02 -3.70 -7.16
CA TYR A 52 -5.05 -2.65 -7.46
C TYR A 52 -3.63 -3.03 -7.02
N PHE A 53 -3.53 -3.76 -5.90
CA PHE A 53 -2.31 -4.39 -5.40
C PHE A 53 -2.56 -5.84 -5.01
N VAL A 54 -1.49 -6.57 -4.72
CA VAL A 54 -1.52 -7.89 -4.08
C VAL A 54 -0.76 -7.84 -2.76
N MET A 55 -1.22 -8.61 -1.78
CA MET A 55 -0.47 -8.83 -0.55
C MET A 55 0.35 -10.10 -0.66
N LYS A 56 1.60 -10.05 -0.20
CA LYS A 56 2.47 -11.21 -0.06
C LYS A 56 3.04 -11.26 1.35
N GLN A 57 3.22 -12.46 1.88
CA GLN A 57 3.94 -12.65 3.13
C GLN A 57 5.45 -12.50 2.86
N GLY A 58 6.09 -11.52 3.49
CA GLY A 58 7.54 -11.37 3.54
C GLY A 58 8.11 -11.81 4.88
N ILE A 59 9.44 -11.78 4.99
CA ILE A 59 10.19 -12.10 6.23
C ILE A 59 9.76 -11.17 7.37
N ASN A 60 9.46 -9.90 7.06
CA ASN A 60 9.10 -8.86 8.03
C ASN A 60 7.58 -8.57 8.11
N GLY A 61 6.74 -9.49 7.63
CA GLY A 61 5.28 -9.36 7.67
C GLY A 61 4.62 -9.20 6.30
N LYS A 62 3.36 -8.75 6.29
CA LYS A 62 2.55 -8.60 5.07
C LYS A 62 3.01 -7.37 4.28
N MET A 63 3.39 -7.60 3.03
CA MET A 63 3.86 -6.59 2.11
C MET A 63 2.86 -6.35 0.99
N ILE A 64 2.68 -5.09 0.62
CA ILE A 64 1.83 -4.63 -0.46
C ILE A 64 2.69 -4.46 -1.72
N PHE A 65 2.31 -5.15 -2.78
CA PHE A 65 2.94 -5.04 -4.10
C PHE A 65 1.91 -4.53 -5.10
N LYS A 66 2.18 -3.40 -5.75
CA LYS A 66 1.36 -2.93 -6.85
C LYS A 66 1.27 -4.02 -7.93
N ARG A 67 0.05 -4.28 -8.40
CA ARG A 67 -0.17 -5.19 -9.52
C ARG A 67 0.27 -4.49 -10.81
N LYS A 68 1.10 -5.17 -11.61
CA LYS A 68 1.49 -4.72 -12.95
C LYS A 68 0.27 -4.56 -13.85
#